data_AF-A0A538CJ43-F1
#
_entry.id   AF-A0A538CJ43-F1
#
_cell.length_a   1.000
_cell.length_b   1.000
_cell.length_c   1.000
_cell.angle_alpha   90.00
_cell.angle_beta   90.00
_cell.angle_gamma   90.00
#
_symmetry.space_group_name_H-M   'P 1'
#
loop_
_entity.id
_entity.type
_entity.pdbx_description
1 polymer ?
#
loop_
_entity_poly.entity_id
_entity_poly.type
_entity_poly.pdbx_seq_one_letter_code
_entity_poly.pdbx_strand_id
1 'polypeptide(L)'
;MGTELPIACSLDAAAFADRLTEIGALGREALIGAERGRLRFRSSGDTRARLDAIVRAESECCPFLTFTVTDAGDELVLTIAAPEGAELVADELAAAFQPETNCSGSRANAPAQVSVQK
;
A
#
# COMPACT_ATOMS: atom_id res chain seq x y z
N MET A 1 -20.99 2.52 -25.71
CA MET A 1 -19.53 2.31 -25.76
C MET A 1 -19.00 2.56 -24.37
N GLY A 2 -18.88 1.47 -23.61
CA GLY A 2 -18.65 1.50 -22.17
C GLY A 2 -17.23 1.92 -21.83
N THR A 3 -17.11 3.00 -21.08
CA THR A 3 -15.91 3.31 -20.32
C THR A 3 -16.05 2.61 -18.97
N GLU A 4 -16.01 1.29 -19.01
CA GLU A 4 -15.86 0.48 -17.80
C GLU A 4 -14.36 0.43 -17.53
N LEU A 5 -13.90 1.41 -16.75
CA LEU A 5 -12.67 1.24 -16.01
C LEU A 5 -12.88 -0.04 -15.21
N PRO A 6 -12.05 -1.09 -15.36
CA PRO A 6 -12.23 -2.27 -14.55
C PRO A 6 -12.08 -1.81 -13.11
N ILE A 7 -13.19 -1.87 -12.39
CA ILE A 7 -13.22 -1.74 -10.95
C ILE A 7 -12.38 -2.91 -10.44
N ALA A 8 -11.07 -2.70 -10.33
CA ALA A 8 -10.12 -3.59 -9.66
C ALA A 8 -10.34 -3.52 -8.15
N CYS A 9 -11.60 -3.54 -7.72
CA CYS A 9 -12.13 -3.58 -6.37
C CYS A 9 -13.59 -4.06 -6.50
N SER A 10 -13.78 -5.32 -6.91
CA SER A 10 -15.12 -5.95 -6.91
C SER A 10 -15.60 -6.26 -5.48
N LEU A 11 -15.43 -5.30 -4.56
CA LEU A 11 -15.94 -5.33 -3.19
C LEU A 11 -16.87 -4.13 -3.03
N ASP A 12 -18.02 -4.36 -2.39
CA ASP A 12 -19.02 -3.35 -2.08
C ASP A 12 -18.36 -2.07 -1.53
N ALA A 13 -18.72 -0.89 -2.05
CA ALA A 13 -18.04 0.37 -1.71
C ALA A 13 -18.06 0.67 -0.20
N ALA A 14 -19.06 0.15 0.53
CA ALA A 14 -19.12 0.21 1.99
C ALA A 14 -18.05 -0.68 2.66
N ALA A 15 -17.82 -1.88 2.13
CA ALA A 15 -16.78 -2.78 2.60
C ALA A 15 -15.37 -2.21 2.32
N PHE A 16 -15.19 -1.49 1.21
CA PHE A 16 -13.94 -0.79 0.89
C PHE A 16 -13.65 0.38 1.86
N ALA A 17 -14.67 1.16 2.25
CA ALA A 17 -14.50 2.26 3.22
C ALA A 17 -14.16 1.77 4.64
N ASP A 18 -14.80 0.68 5.07
CA ASP A 18 -14.48 0.02 6.34
C ASP A 18 -13.05 -0.54 6.31
N ARG A 19 -12.66 -1.14 5.18
CA ARG A 19 -11.29 -1.62 4.91
C ARG A 19 -10.26 -0.52 5.01
N LEU A 20 -10.49 0.62 4.36
CA LEU A 20 -9.59 1.78 4.41
C LEU A 20 -9.47 2.36 5.82
N THR A 21 -10.57 2.32 6.59
CA THR A 21 -10.56 2.74 8.00
C THR A 21 -9.68 1.81 8.84
N GLU A 22 -9.76 0.49 8.61
CA GLU A 22 -8.95 -0.51 9.29
C GLU A 22 -7.46 -0.42 8.88
N ILE A 23 -7.18 -0.23 7.60
CA ILE A 23 -5.82 0.01 7.07
C ILE A 23 -5.23 1.28 7.68
N GLY A 24 -5.98 2.38 7.73
CA GLY A 24 -5.54 3.63 8.33
C GLY A 24 -5.41 3.57 9.86
N ALA A 25 -6.21 2.75 10.55
CA ALA A 25 -6.04 2.49 11.98
C ALA A 25 -4.74 1.71 12.24
N LEU A 26 -4.51 0.61 11.52
CA LEU A 26 -3.27 -0.17 11.60
C LEU A 26 -2.04 0.67 11.27
N GLY A 27 -2.13 1.52 10.25
CA GLY A 27 -1.09 2.47 9.88
C GLY A 27 -0.77 3.43 11.03
N ARG A 28 -1.77 4.04 11.66
CA ARG A 28 -1.56 4.94 12.81
C ARG A 28 -1.02 4.23 14.05
N GLU A 29 -1.47 3.01 14.31
CA GLU A 29 -1.15 2.29 15.54
C GLU A 29 0.22 1.61 15.49
N ALA A 30 0.59 1.08 14.31
CA ALA A 30 1.71 0.17 14.19
C ALA A 30 2.76 0.59 13.15
N LEU A 31 2.51 1.51 12.22
CA LEU A 31 3.51 1.88 11.21
C LEU A 31 4.71 2.59 11.86
N ILE A 32 5.89 2.01 11.70
CA ILE A 32 7.17 2.54 12.16
C ILE A 32 7.87 3.32 11.04
N GLY A 33 7.71 2.86 9.79
CA GLY A 33 8.30 3.53 8.65
C GLY A 33 7.83 2.97 7.32
N ALA A 34 7.91 3.79 6.29
CA ALA A 34 7.59 3.42 4.92
C ALA A 34 8.75 3.83 4.01
N GLU A 35 9.14 2.92 3.15
CA GLU A 35 10.14 3.11 2.11
C GLU A 35 9.58 2.55 0.80
N ARG A 36 10.20 2.84 -0.35
CA ARG A 36 9.68 2.44 -1.66
C ARG A 36 9.42 0.94 -1.74
N GLY A 37 8.14 0.56 -1.80
CA GLY A 37 7.69 -0.84 -1.84
C GLY A 37 7.92 -1.63 -0.54
N ARG A 38 8.24 -0.97 0.58
CA ARG A 38 8.52 -1.65 1.85
C ARG A 38 8.00 -0.88 3.06
N LEU A 39 7.07 -1.48 3.79
CA LEU A 39 6.43 -0.93 4.98
C LEU A 39 6.92 -1.69 6.21
N ARG A 40 7.22 -0.97 7.29
CA ARG A 40 7.67 -1.52 8.57
C ARG A 40 6.62 -1.20 9.62
N PHE A 41 6.14 -2.24 10.28
CA PHE A 41 5.15 -2.17 11.36
C PHE A 41 5.73 -2.72 12.65
N ARG A 42 5.19 -2.31 13.80
CA ARG A 42 5.51 -2.91 15.09
C ARG A 42 4.97 -4.33 15.16
N SER A 43 5.83 -5.29 15.50
CA SER A 43 5.42 -6.69 15.67
C SER A 43 4.60 -6.81 16.95
N SER A 44 3.33 -7.15 16.74
CA SER A 44 2.37 -7.53 17.78
C SER A 44 1.50 -8.64 17.19
N GLY A 45 1.03 -9.57 18.02
CA GLY A 45 0.16 -10.67 17.56
C GLY A 45 -1.09 -10.17 16.81
N ASP A 46 -1.67 -9.06 17.27
CA ASP A 46 -2.82 -8.42 16.63
C ASP A 46 -2.44 -7.76 15.28
N THR A 47 -1.32 -7.02 15.23
CA THR A 47 -0.80 -6.40 14.01
C THR A 47 -0.54 -7.44 12.93
N ARG A 48 0.08 -8.58 13.26
CA ARG A 48 0.40 -9.65 12.30
C ARG A 48 -0.86 -10.21 11.67
N ALA A 49 -1.88 -10.48 12.48
CA ALA A 49 -3.15 -11.03 12.01
C ALA A 49 -3.89 -10.06 11.09
N ARG A 50 -3.97 -8.77 11.48
CA ARG A 50 -4.58 -7.73 10.63
C ARG A 50 -3.83 -7.51 9.33
N LEU A 51 -2.49 -7.45 9.40
CA LEU A 51 -1.64 -7.28 8.21
C LEU A 51 -1.82 -8.44 7.23
N ASP A 52 -1.88 -9.68 7.72
CA ASP A 52 -2.12 -10.86 6.89
C ASP A 52 -3.51 -10.83 6.24
N ALA A 53 -4.54 -10.46 7.00
CA ALA A 53 -5.89 -10.31 6.49
C ALA A 53 -5.97 -9.26 5.36
N ILE A 54 -5.29 -8.12 5.53
CA ILE A 54 -5.20 -7.06 4.51
C ILE A 54 -4.47 -7.59 3.27
N VAL A 55 -3.27 -8.13 3.43
CA VAL A 55 -2.44 -8.67 2.34
C VAL A 55 -3.20 -9.73 1.54
N ARG A 56 -3.96 -10.61 2.19
CA ARG A 56 -4.76 -11.62 1.50
C ARG A 56 -5.80 -11.01 0.57
N ALA A 57 -6.56 -10.01 1.03
CA ALA A 57 -7.53 -9.38 0.13
C ALA A 57 -6.85 -8.53 -0.95
N GLU A 58 -5.76 -7.85 -0.64
CA GLU A 58 -4.99 -7.12 -1.66
C GLU A 58 -4.41 -8.06 -2.72
N SER A 59 -4.03 -9.28 -2.33
CA SER A 59 -3.60 -10.31 -3.27
C SER A 59 -4.75 -10.86 -4.13
N GLU A 60 -5.99 -10.87 -3.63
CA GLU A 60 -7.18 -11.20 -4.43
C GLU A 60 -7.55 -10.07 -5.39
N CYS A 61 -7.36 -8.82 -4.95
CA CYS A 61 -7.66 -7.59 -5.67
C CYS A 61 -6.62 -7.29 -6.78
N CYS A 62 -5.35 -7.47 -6.46
CA CYS A 62 -4.18 -7.20 -7.31
C CYS A 62 -3.26 -8.44 -7.38
N PRO A 63 -3.67 -9.52 -8.07
CA PRO A 63 -2.91 -10.78 -8.12
C PRO A 63 -1.57 -10.67 -8.88
N PHE A 64 -1.34 -9.55 -9.58
CA PHE A 64 -0.09 -9.25 -10.27
C PHE A 64 0.98 -8.67 -9.33
N LEU A 65 0.60 -8.20 -8.13
CA LEU A 65 1.54 -7.71 -7.13
C LEU A 65 2.02 -8.87 -6.26
N THR A 66 3.30 -8.83 -5.91
CA THR A 66 3.89 -9.79 -4.98
C THR A 66 3.98 -9.17 -3.59
N PHE A 67 3.28 -9.78 -2.64
CA PHE A 67 3.28 -9.38 -1.24
C PHE A 67 4.13 -10.35 -0.42
N THR A 68 5.07 -9.83 0.34
CA THR A 68 5.92 -10.63 1.23
C THR A 68 5.89 -10.01 2.62
N VAL A 69 5.39 -10.75 3.62
CA VAL A 69 5.43 -10.33 5.03
C VAL A 69 6.54 -11.11 5.73
N THR A 70 7.54 -10.39 6.20
CA THR A 70 8.68 -10.95 6.92
C THR A 70 8.66 -10.47 8.37
N ASP A 71 8.87 -11.38 9.31
CA ASP A 71 9.10 -11.03 10.70
C ASP A 71 10.56 -10.65 10.90
N ALA A 72 10.79 -9.50 11.52
CA ALA A 72 12.09 -8.94 11.84
C ALA A 72 12.22 -8.72 13.35
N GLY A 73 11.80 -9.71 14.15
CA GLY A 73 11.85 -9.63 15.62
C GLY A 73 10.69 -8.79 16.16
N ASP A 74 11.00 -7.61 16.68
CA ASP A 74 9.99 -6.68 17.20
C ASP A 74 9.31 -5.84 16.10
N GLU A 75 9.61 -6.13 14.83
CA GLU A 75 9.07 -5.44 13.66
C GLU A 75 8.56 -6.44 12.60
N LEU A 76 7.54 -6.02 11.86
CA LEU A 76 6.99 -6.72 10.70
C LEU A 76 7.27 -5.91 9.46
N VAL A 77 7.87 -6.55 8.46
CA VAL A 77 8.23 -5.90 7.19
C VAL A 77 7.33 -6.44 6.09
N LEU A 78 6.44 -5.61 5.58
CA LEU A 78 5.67 -5.88 4.36
C LEU A 78 6.44 -5.33 3.16
N THR A 79 6.77 -6.21 2.22
CA THR A 79 7.36 -5.85 0.92
C THR A 79 6.31 -6.05 -0.16
N ILE A 80 6.10 -5.01 -0.97
CA ILE A 80 5.20 -4.99 -2.11
C ILE A 80 6.08 -4.84 -3.35
N ALA A 81 6.21 -5.92 -4.12
CA ALA A 81 6.95 -5.92 -5.38
C ALA A 81 5.96 -5.90 -6.55
N ALA A 82 6.14 -4.91 -7.42
CA ALA A 82 5.37 -4.77 -8.65
C ALA A 82 6.20 -5.20 -9.87
N PRO A 83 5.57 -5.84 -10.88
CA PRO A 83 6.17 -6.00 -12.20
C PRO A 83 6.32 -4.65 -12.92
N GLU A 84 7.15 -4.62 -13.97
CA GLU A 84 7.35 -3.44 -14.81
C GLU A 84 6.00 -2.91 -15.33
N GLY A 85 5.72 -1.62 -15.09
CA GLY A 85 4.46 -0.97 -15.45
C GLY A 85 3.35 -1.02 -14.37
N ALA A 86 3.56 -1.72 -13.25
CA ALA A 86 2.63 -1.74 -12.12
C ALA A 86 3.16 -1.05 -10.85
N GLU A 87 4.33 -0.39 -10.94
CA GLU A 87 4.98 0.34 -9.83
C GLU A 87 4.05 1.39 -9.20
N LEU A 88 3.25 2.07 -10.02
CA LEU A 88 2.28 3.06 -9.56
C LEU A 88 1.23 2.43 -8.64
N VAL A 89 0.75 1.23 -8.93
CA VAL A 89 -0.25 0.54 -8.10
C VAL A 89 0.34 0.14 -6.76
N ALA A 90 1.59 -0.34 -6.74
CA ALA A 90 2.28 -0.67 -5.50
C ALA A 90 2.56 0.58 -4.63
N ASP A 91 2.88 1.72 -5.25
CA ASP A 91 3.11 2.98 -4.55
C ASP A 91 1.80 3.52 -3.93
N GLU A 92 0.70 3.52 -4.68
CA GLU A 92 -0.63 3.92 -4.18
C GLU A 92 -1.10 3.01 -3.02
N LEU A 93 -0.90 1.70 -3.14
CA LEU A 93 -1.23 0.77 -2.07
C LEU A 93 -0.36 1.00 -0.83
N ALA A 94 0.95 1.23 -1.02
CA ALA A 94 1.84 1.55 0.10
C ALA A 94 1.45 2.88 0.78
N ALA A 95 1.03 3.87 -0.01
CA ALA A 95 0.55 5.16 0.48
C ALA A 95 -0.73 5.05 1.31
N ALA A 96 -1.62 4.10 1.00
CA ALA A 96 -2.85 3.86 1.78
C ALA A 96 -2.58 3.41 3.23
N PHE A 97 -1.43 2.77 3.49
CA PHE A 97 -1.00 2.44 4.86
C PHE A 97 -0.44 3.65 5.62
N GLN A 98 -0.11 4.73 4.92
CA GLN A 98 0.45 5.92 5.54
C GLN A 98 -0.68 6.84 6.03
N PRO A 99 -0.72 7.15 7.34
CA PRO A 99 -1.81 7.93 7.91
C PRO A 99 -1.88 9.39 7.46
N GLU A 100 -0.81 9.90 6.85
CA GLU A 100 -0.66 11.30 6.43
C GLU A 100 -1.10 11.54 4.97
N THR A 101 -1.21 10.47 4.17
CA THR A 101 -1.38 10.57 2.71
C THR A 101 -2.85 10.53 2.26
N ASN A 102 -3.79 10.18 3.15
CA ASN A 102 -5.20 10.01 2.80
C ASN A 102 -6.01 11.31 2.60
N CYS A 103 -5.35 12.44 2.29
CA CYS A 103 -6.03 13.67 1.84
C CYS A 103 -5.17 14.50 0.86
N SER A 104 -4.80 13.93 -0.29
CA SER A 104 -4.46 14.68 -1.51
C SER A 104 -4.29 13.68 -2.65
N GLY A 105 -5.15 13.70 -3.68
CA GLY A 105 -5.14 14.83 -4.58
C GLY A 105 -3.82 14.86 -5.35
N SER A 106 -3.68 13.94 -6.32
CA SER A 106 -2.88 14.09 -7.53
C SER A 106 -1.75 15.14 -7.49
N ARG A 107 -0.52 14.69 -7.24
CA ARG A 107 0.66 15.22 -7.91
C ARG A 107 1.61 14.09 -8.24
N ALA A 108 1.38 13.55 -9.43
CA ALA A 108 2.30 12.76 -10.19
C ALA A 108 3.71 13.38 -10.19
N ASN A 109 4.69 12.51 -9.93
CA ASN A 109 6.00 12.43 -10.57
C ASN A 109 6.29 13.48 -11.67
N ALA A 110 7.39 14.23 -11.50
CA ALA A 110 8.25 14.60 -12.61
C ALA A 110 9.73 14.40 -12.19
N PRO A 111 10.58 13.89 -13.09
CA PRO A 111 11.87 13.27 -12.76
C PRO A 111 13.01 14.28 -12.56
N ALA A 112 14.15 13.74 -12.11
CA ALA A 112 15.49 14.34 -12.11
C ALA A 112 15.82 15.15 -13.39
N GLN A 113 16.83 16.02 -13.33
CA GLN A 113 18.06 16.07 -14.17
C GLN A 113 18.72 17.45 -13.89
N VAL A 114 19.87 17.52 -13.22
CA VAL A 114 21.23 17.69 -13.80
C VAL A 114 21.74 19.14 -13.81
N SER A 115 22.88 19.34 -13.16
CA SER A 115 23.77 20.50 -13.24
C SER A 115 24.23 20.79 -14.68
N VAL A 116 24.32 22.06 -15.11
CA VAL A 116 25.48 22.65 -15.85
C VAL A 116 25.29 24.14 -16.16
N GLN A 117 26.37 24.92 -15.93
CA GLN A 117 26.86 26.19 -16.52
C GLN A 117 25.94 27.04 -17.44
N LYS A 118 25.94 28.38 -17.36
CA LYS A 118 27.10 29.29 -17.53
C LYS A 118 26.85 30.66 -16.89
#